data_AF-C4M6J7-F1
#
_entry.id   AF-C4M6J7-F1
#
_cell.length_a   1.000
_cell.length_b   1.000
_cell.length_c   1.000
_cell.angle_alpha   90.00
_cell.angle_beta   90.00
_cell.angle_gamma   90.00
#
_symmetry.space_group_name_H-M   'P 1'
#
loop_
_entity.id
_entity.type
_entity.pdbx_description
1 polymer ?
#
loop_
_entity_poly.entity_id
_entity_poly.type
_entity_poly.pdbx_seq_one_letter_code
_entity_poly.pdbx_strand_id
1 'polypeptide(L)'
;MSKTGKSLEQYIAETPLIEINELKQRAANGIPEKQRPFVWKVLCGYLPENVSLHSSKQKVKRREYCRLVQYHFHITQKNYPKAWKSVKEQIKKDIPRTFLKPFKLFKCKEFGDVIARIAVVWSFEHADILFFQGLLDWVSLFFITYLFEHISFKDAIEITNLSSFTPKWILQVETDCYYSLCATLDKYRDLLVSDFGRIFNAVKVLENIVQKYDPTLNQFILEYPELYLTSTRSFICPFTRNFNFPQMYYIFDAMLSTEMFYSHFYFVAGLFIENEEHIMKDSDIIEVMQAVQSLPTKTWDLQKIKIYISNALMMYHNDMPSKLEIFLPMQDPIQIPPYLKHKASQLTLKQLPYLDEITQTLFRYTIALILIRFFISLITVVIVILALIIKHQTKLSFKTF
;
A
#
# COMPACT_ATOMS: atom_id res chain seq x y z
N MET A 1 1.40 31.39 9.57
CA MET A 1 2.36 31.55 10.69
C MET A 1 1.97 30.57 11.79
N SER A 2 2.77 29.54 12.06
CA SER A 2 2.47 28.56 13.13
C SER A 2 2.55 29.24 14.49
N LYS A 3 1.57 28.99 15.37
CA LYS A 3 1.41 29.65 16.68
C LYS A 3 2.53 29.37 17.70
N THR A 4 3.56 28.59 17.35
CA THR A 4 4.74 28.35 18.19
C THR A 4 5.98 28.17 17.31
N GLY A 5 6.95 29.09 17.42
CA GLY A 5 8.23 29.08 16.67
C GLY A 5 9.21 27.95 17.04
N LYS A 6 8.72 26.86 17.62
CA LYS A 6 9.53 25.69 18.00
C LYS A 6 9.92 24.90 16.75
N SER A 7 11.09 24.28 16.74
CA SER A 7 11.45 23.31 15.70
C SER A 7 10.61 22.04 15.82
N LEU A 8 10.56 21.20 14.77
CA LEU A 8 9.88 19.90 14.82
C LEU A 8 10.47 18.99 15.92
N GLU A 9 11.79 19.05 16.12
CA GLU A 9 12.48 18.33 17.19
C GLU A 9 12.03 18.78 18.58
N GLN A 10 12.00 20.10 18.83
CA GLN A 10 11.52 20.66 20.10
C GLN A 10 10.06 20.30 20.36
N TYR A 11 9.23 20.38 19.33
CA TYR A 11 7.82 20.00 19.43
C TYR A 11 7.65 18.54 19.87
N ILE A 12 8.36 17.60 19.23
CA ILE A 12 8.29 16.16 19.58
C ILE A 12 8.81 15.90 21.00
N ALA A 13 9.89 16.57 21.40
CA ALA A 13 10.52 16.35 22.71
C ALA A 13 9.68 16.87 23.88
N GLU A 14 8.98 17.98 23.70
CA GLU A 14 8.25 18.68 24.77
C GLU A 14 6.77 18.28 24.85
N THR A 15 6.23 17.60 23.83
CA THR A 15 4.79 17.34 23.70
C THR A 15 4.49 15.86 23.94
N PRO A 16 3.92 15.49 25.11
CA PRO A 16 3.61 14.09 25.41
C PRO A 16 2.42 13.54 24.60
N LEU A 17 1.51 14.42 24.18
CA LEU A 17 0.35 14.11 23.35
C LEU A 17 0.41 14.91 22.06
N ILE A 18 0.78 14.26 20.95
CA ILE A 18 1.02 14.90 19.68
C ILE A 18 -0.30 15.30 19.00
N GLU A 19 -0.50 16.58 18.74
CA GLU A 19 -1.57 17.06 17.87
C GLU A 19 -1.24 16.73 16.40
N ILE A 20 -2.05 15.87 15.76
CA ILE A 20 -1.81 15.40 14.38
C ILE A 20 -1.80 16.56 13.38
N ASN A 21 -2.71 17.53 13.50
CA ASN A 21 -2.79 18.65 12.57
C ASN A 21 -1.55 19.57 12.68
N GLU A 22 -1.06 19.81 13.90
CA GLU A 22 0.18 20.56 14.10
C GLU A 22 1.39 19.78 13.58
N LEU A 23 1.45 18.46 13.83
CA LEU A 23 2.51 17.61 13.30
C LEU A 23 2.56 17.64 11.77
N LYS A 24 1.39 17.54 11.11
CA LYS A 24 1.24 17.66 9.66
C LYS A 24 1.76 18.99 9.14
N GLN A 25 1.34 20.11 9.75
CA GLN A 25 1.81 21.45 9.35
C GLN A 25 3.33 21.60 9.46
N ARG A 26 3.93 21.04 10.52
CA ARG A 26 5.38 21.06 10.73
C ARG A 26 6.14 20.15 9.77
N ALA A 27 5.54 19.03 9.36
CA ALA A 27 6.10 18.07 8.42
C ALA A 27 5.93 18.46 6.94
N ALA A 28 4.99 19.36 6.62
CA ALA A 28 4.62 19.71 5.24
C ALA A 28 5.78 20.25 4.39
N ASN A 29 6.81 20.81 5.02
CA ASN A 29 8.00 21.35 4.36
C ASN A 29 9.20 20.40 4.38
N GLY A 30 8.95 19.11 4.60
CA GLY A 30 9.96 18.07 4.74
C GLY A 30 10.35 17.83 6.20
N ILE A 31 10.74 16.59 6.50
CA ILE A 31 11.10 16.15 7.85
C ILE A 31 12.62 15.96 7.92
N PRO A 32 13.33 16.44 8.96
CA PRO A 32 14.75 16.13 9.07
C PRO A 32 14.98 14.63 9.36
N GLU A 33 16.14 14.11 8.95
CA GLU A 33 16.43 12.66 8.96
C GLU A 33 16.19 11.98 10.32
N LYS A 34 16.59 12.64 11.42
CA LYS A 34 16.49 12.08 12.78
C LYS A 34 15.06 11.98 13.28
N GLN A 35 14.20 12.93 12.89
CA GLN A 35 12.79 12.96 13.32
C GLN A 35 11.91 12.11 12.40
N ARG A 36 12.33 11.82 11.16
CA ARG A 36 11.55 11.07 10.18
C ARG A 36 11.01 9.73 10.69
N PRO A 37 11.81 8.86 11.36
CA PRO A 37 11.29 7.61 11.91
C PRO A 37 10.10 7.81 12.83
N PHE A 38 10.19 8.74 13.78
CA PHE A 38 9.12 9.04 14.73
C PHE A 38 7.89 9.59 14.01
N VAL A 39 8.08 10.63 13.19
CA VAL A 39 6.99 11.34 12.52
C VAL A 39 6.23 10.42 11.58
N TRP A 40 6.93 9.57 10.81
CA TRP A 40 6.28 8.61 9.92
C TRP A 40 5.46 7.58 10.68
N LYS A 41 6.00 7.00 11.76
CA LYS A 41 5.27 6.02 12.59
C LYS A 41 3.98 6.62 13.16
N VAL A 42 3.96 7.92 13.50
CA VAL A 42 2.75 8.62 13.99
C VAL A 42 1.80 8.98 12.83
N LEU A 43 2.28 9.66 11.79
CA LEU A 43 1.42 10.13 10.67
C LEU A 43 0.83 8.98 9.84
N CYS A 44 1.54 7.84 9.73
CA CYS A 44 0.97 6.67 9.07
C CYS A 44 -0.14 6.01 9.92
N GLY A 45 -0.21 6.28 11.23
CA GLY A 45 -1.17 5.72 12.16
C GLY A 45 -0.69 4.47 12.90
N TYR A 46 0.59 4.08 12.74
CA TYR A 46 1.15 2.95 13.46
C TYR A 46 1.28 3.23 14.97
N LEU A 47 1.88 4.35 15.35
CA LEU A 47 2.00 4.78 16.75
C LEU A 47 0.93 5.84 17.08
N PRO A 48 0.32 5.77 18.29
CA PRO A 48 -0.71 6.72 18.71
C PRO A 48 -0.10 8.10 18.97
N GLU A 49 -0.96 9.11 19.11
CA GLU A 49 -0.55 10.48 19.45
C GLU A 49 0.14 10.57 20.81
N ASN A 50 -0.26 9.71 21.76
CA ASN A 50 0.32 9.68 23.09
C ASN A 50 1.66 8.93 23.10
N VAL A 51 2.75 9.69 23.23
CA VAL A 51 4.14 9.21 23.18
C VAL A 51 4.44 8.20 24.28
N SER A 52 3.83 8.35 25.46
CA SER A 52 4.05 7.42 26.58
C SER A 52 3.62 5.98 26.28
N LEU A 53 2.73 5.79 25.31
CA LEU A 53 2.22 4.47 24.91
C LEU A 53 3.10 3.77 23.86
N HIS A 54 4.06 4.48 23.25
CA HIS A 54 4.82 3.97 22.10
C HIS A 54 5.58 2.69 22.43
N SER A 55 6.37 2.69 23.52
CA SER A 55 7.20 1.55 23.90
C SER A 55 6.37 0.29 24.19
N SER A 56 5.23 0.47 24.87
CA SER A 56 4.28 -0.61 25.19
C SER A 56 3.63 -1.16 23.94
N LYS A 57 3.16 -0.29 23.02
CA LYS A 57 2.57 -0.68 21.74
C LYS A 57 3.58 -1.44 20.88
N GLN A 58 4.78 -0.93 20.71
CA GLN A 58 5.85 -1.60 19.95
C GLN A 58 6.20 -2.97 20.56
N LYS A 59 6.24 -3.10 21.90
CA LYS A 59 6.48 -4.40 22.56
C LYS A 59 5.37 -5.42 22.29
N VAL A 60 4.11 -4.99 22.24
CA VAL A 60 2.98 -5.85 21.85
C VAL A 60 3.10 -6.24 20.38
N LYS A 61 3.30 -5.25 19.50
CA LYS A 61 3.39 -5.42 18.05
C LYS A 61 4.55 -6.31 17.63
N ARG A 62 5.72 -6.22 18.27
CA ARG A 62 6.83 -7.17 18.05
C ARG A 62 6.43 -8.62 18.33
N ARG A 63 5.68 -8.86 19.43
CA ARG A 63 5.21 -10.22 19.76
C ARG A 63 4.19 -10.74 18.75
N GLU A 64 3.28 -9.88 18.30
CA GLU A 64 2.32 -10.21 17.25
C GLU A 64 3.03 -10.54 15.93
N TYR A 65 3.97 -9.70 15.49
CA TYR A 65 4.75 -9.93 14.28
C TYR A 65 5.55 -11.24 14.34
N CYS A 66 6.22 -11.54 15.46
CA CYS A 66 6.89 -12.83 15.63
C CYS A 66 5.95 -14.02 15.49
N ARG A 67 4.71 -13.93 16.00
CA ARG A 67 3.69 -14.97 15.83
C ARG A 67 3.27 -15.12 14.38
N LEU A 68 3.07 -14.01 13.65
CA LEU A 68 2.76 -14.03 12.23
C LEU A 68 3.88 -14.69 11.42
N VAL A 69 5.13 -14.32 11.68
CA VAL A 69 6.31 -14.98 11.08
C VAL A 69 6.30 -16.47 11.39
N GLN A 70 6.13 -16.84 12.67
CA GLN A 70 6.13 -18.24 13.08
C GLN A 70 5.01 -19.04 12.40
N TYR A 71 3.81 -18.47 12.35
CA TYR A 71 2.68 -19.05 11.65
C TYR A 71 3.02 -19.27 10.18
N HIS A 72 3.36 -18.18 9.46
CA HIS A 72 3.51 -18.21 8.00
C HIS A 72 4.75 -18.96 7.48
N PHE A 73 5.79 -19.08 8.30
CA PHE A 73 7.04 -19.74 7.93
C PHE A 73 7.24 -21.11 8.56
N HIS A 74 6.57 -21.48 9.66
CA HIS A 74 6.84 -22.75 10.35
C HIS A 74 5.61 -23.65 10.52
N ILE A 75 4.44 -23.08 10.86
CA ILE A 75 3.26 -23.90 11.20
C ILE A 75 2.56 -24.42 9.95
N THR A 76 2.47 -23.61 8.91
CA THR A 76 1.61 -23.86 7.75
C THR A 76 2.36 -24.32 6.50
N GLN A 77 3.69 -24.49 6.54
CA GLN A 77 4.52 -24.92 5.39
C GLN A 77 4.02 -26.19 4.67
N LYS A 78 3.37 -27.11 5.40
CA LYS A 78 2.91 -28.39 4.85
C LYS A 78 1.55 -28.35 4.14
N ASN A 79 0.71 -27.34 4.40
CA ASN A 79 -0.69 -27.29 3.95
C ASN A 79 -1.01 -26.11 3.03
N TYR A 80 0.00 -25.49 2.43
CA TYR A 80 -0.24 -24.30 1.62
C TYR A 80 -0.73 -24.60 0.20
N PRO A 81 -1.79 -23.90 -0.26
CA PRO A 81 -2.21 -23.92 -1.65
C PRO A 81 -1.09 -23.49 -2.61
N LYS A 82 -1.10 -23.98 -3.85
CA LYS A 82 -0.08 -23.70 -4.88
C LYS A 82 0.20 -22.20 -5.06
N ALA A 83 -0.82 -21.37 -4.88
CA ALA A 83 -0.75 -19.91 -4.90
C ALA A 83 0.31 -19.31 -3.94
N TRP A 84 0.52 -19.92 -2.78
CA TRP A 84 1.50 -19.48 -1.78
C TRP A 84 2.93 -19.68 -2.26
N LYS A 85 3.19 -20.80 -2.92
CA LYS A 85 4.50 -21.11 -3.50
C LYS A 85 4.84 -20.09 -4.58
N SER A 86 3.86 -19.73 -5.43
CA SER A 86 4.06 -18.69 -6.45
C SER A 86 4.37 -17.32 -5.86
N VAL A 87 3.72 -16.89 -4.78
CA VAL A 87 4.03 -15.60 -4.12
C VAL A 87 5.47 -15.59 -3.59
N LYS A 88 5.86 -16.64 -2.85
CA LYS A 88 7.23 -16.74 -2.32
C LYS A 88 8.28 -16.79 -3.43
N GLU A 89 8.02 -17.50 -4.51
CA GLU A 89 8.90 -17.56 -5.68
C GLU A 89 8.99 -16.21 -6.41
N GLN A 90 7.88 -15.49 -6.54
CA GLN A 90 7.85 -14.16 -7.13
C GLN A 90 8.65 -13.16 -6.30
N ILE A 91 8.42 -13.11 -4.98
CA ILE A 91 9.18 -12.28 -4.06
C ILE A 91 10.68 -12.58 -4.20
N LYS A 92 11.08 -13.86 -4.18
CA LYS A 92 12.49 -14.25 -4.38
C LYS A 92 13.09 -13.75 -5.70
N LYS A 93 12.32 -13.73 -6.78
CA LYS A 93 12.76 -13.19 -8.08
C LYS A 93 12.87 -11.67 -8.09
N ASP A 94 12.06 -10.99 -7.28
CA ASP A 94 12.02 -9.52 -7.23
C ASP A 94 13.02 -8.93 -6.24
N ILE A 95 13.48 -9.68 -5.23
CA ILE A 95 14.58 -9.27 -4.32
C ILE A 95 15.81 -8.73 -5.08
N PRO A 96 16.45 -9.47 -6.02
CA PRO A 96 17.65 -8.96 -6.72
C PRO A 96 17.37 -7.77 -7.64
N ARG A 97 16.10 -7.47 -7.95
CA ARG A 97 15.67 -6.33 -8.77
C ARG A 97 15.26 -5.12 -7.92
N THR A 98 15.15 -5.30 -6.61
CA THR A 98 14.79 -4.24 -5.66
C THR A 98 16.06 -3.46 -5.32
N PHE A 99 16.03 -2.15 -5.52
CA PHE A 99 17.19 -1.32 -5.31
C PHE A 99 16.79 0.15 -5.13
N LEU A 100 17.30 0.78 -4.07
CA LEU A 100 17.20 2.23 -3.85
C LEU A 100 18.61 2.83 -3.79
N LYS A 101 18.96 3.65 -4.79
CA LYS A 101 20.23 4.40 -4.76
C LYS A 101 20.20 5.44 -3.64
N PRO A 102 21.30 5.65 -2.89
CA PRO A 102 22.64 5.09 -3.08
C PRO A 102 23.00 3.91 -2.13
N PHE A 103 22.02 3.23 -1.52
CA PHE A 103 22.27 2.26 -0.44
C PHE A 103 22.95 0.99 -0.92
N LYS A 104 24.07 0.61 -0.28
CA LYS A 104 24.78 -0.65 -0.54
C LYS A 104 24.09 -1.87 0.06
N LEU A 105 23.19 -1.65 1.03
CA LEU A 105 22.49 -2.70 1.79
C LEU A 105 21.71 -3.68 0.91
N PHE A 106 21.26 -3.28 -0.29
CA PHE A 106 20.54 -4.18 -1.22
C PHE A 106 21.37 -5.37 -1.71
N LYS A 107 22.71 -5.33 -1.56
CA LYS A 107 23.59 -6.48 -1.86
C LYS A 107 23.68 -7.48 -0.70
N CYS A 108 23.21 -7.12 0.49
CA CYS A 108 23.22 -7.95 1.68
C CYS A 108 22.14 -9.02 1.60
N LYS A 109 22.54 -10.30 1.72
CA LYS A 109 21.60 -11.42 1.71
C LYS A 109 20.66 -11.36 2.91
N GLU A 110 21.16 -11.03 4.10
CA GLU A 110 20.38 -10.93 5.32
C GLU A 110 19.29 -9.86 5.21
N PHE A 111 19.60 -8.73 4.55
CA PHE A 111 18.60 -7.70 4.26
C PHE A 111 17.54 -8.20 3.27
N GLY A 112 17.96 -8.89 2.20
CA GLY A 112 17.04 -9.58 1.28
C GLY A 112 16.10 -10.54 2.01
N ASP A 113 16.63 -11.34 2.94
CA ASP A 113 15.84 -12.27 3.75
C ASP A 113 14.84 -11.54 4.69
N VAL A 114 15.21 -10.37 5.23
CA VAL A 114 14.33 -9.52 6.05
C VAL A 114 13.18 -8.93 5.23
N ILE A 115 13.47 -8.26 4.11
CA ILE A 115 12.41 -7.63 3.30
C ILE A 115 11.51 -8.69 2.64
N ALA A 116 12.05 -9.85 2.28
CA ALA A 116 11.27 -10.99 1.81
C ALA A 116 10.30 -11.49 2.90
N ARG A 117 10.75 -11.56 4.15
CA ARG A 117 9.91 -11.99 5.27
C ARG A 117 8.75 -11.03 5.53
N ILE A 118 9.01 -9.72 5.54
CA ILE A 118 7.95 -8.69 5.65
C ILE A 118 6.96 -8.85 4.50
N ALA A 119 7.43 -8.88 3.25
CA ALA A 119 6.57 -8.96 2.06
C ALA A 119 5.72 -10.24 2.04
N VAL A 120 6.30 -11.37 2.48
CA VAL A 120 5.59 -12.63 2.60
C VAL A 120 4.49 -12.55 3.65
N VAL A 121 4.80 -12.09 4.87
CA VAL A 121 3.79 -11.96 5.93
C VAL A 121 2.68 -11.00 5.49
N TRP A 122 3.04 -9.87 4.90
CA TRP A 122 2.08 -8.89 4.42
C TRP A 122 1.15 -9.48 3.35
N SER A 123 1.70 -10.14 2.34
CA SER A 123 0.91 -10.72 1.23
C SER A 123 -0.09 -11.79 1.70
N PHE A 124 0.19 -12.45 2.82
CA PHE A 124 -0.70 -13.47 3.36
C PHE A 124 -1.76 -12.91 4.31
N GLU A 125 -1.42 -11.90 5.11
CA GLU A 125 -2.40 -11.21 5.94
C GLU A 125 -3.35 -10.32 5.11
N HIS A 126 -2.97 -9.95 3.88
CA HIS A 126 -3.75 -9.11 2.97
C HIS A 126 -4.01 -9.85 1.65
N ALA A 127 -4.48 -11.09 1.73
CA ALA A 127 -4.70 -11.94 0.55
C ALA A 127 -5.74 -11.36 -0.44
N ASP A 128 -6.58 -10.42 0.01
CA ASP A 128 -7.48 -9.63 -0.85
C ASP A 128 -6.71 -8.67 -1.79
N ILE A 129 -5.53 -8.23 -1.36
CA ILE A 129 -4.59 -7.41 -2.12
C ILE A 129 -3.45 -8.34 -2.56
N LEU A 130 -3.69 -9.07 -3.66
CA LEU A 130 -2.70 -9.96 -4.26
C LEU A 130 -1.31 -9.32 -4.34
N PHE A 131 -0.25 -10.12 -4.18
CA PHE A 131 1.12 -9.61 -4.31
C PHE A 131 1.32 -8.85 -5.62
N PHE A 132 1.84 -7.63 -5.50
CA PHE A 132 2.14 -6.76 -6.63
C PHE A 132 3.63 -6.43 -6.71
N GLN A 133 4.12 -6.30 -7.94
CA GLN A 133 5.50 -5.92 -8.23
C GLN A 133 5.69 -4.42 -7.92
N GLY A 134 6.00 -4.13 -6.66
CA GLY A 134 6.16 -2.80 -6.07
C GLY A 134 6.14 -2.82 -4.54
N LEU A 135 5.61 -3.90 -3.94
CA LEU A 135 5.58 -4.08 -2.49
C LEU A 135 6.98 -4.00 -1.84
N LEU A 136 8.00 -4.57 -2.50
CA LEU A 136 9.37 -4.51 -1.97
C LEU A 136 9.97 -3.10 -1.98
N ASP A 137 9.53 -2.22 -2.88
CA ASP A 137 9.94 -0.80 -2.87
C ASP A 137 9.36 -0.09 -1.64
N TRP A 138 8.10 -0.35 -1.29
CA TRP A 138 7.48 0.15 -0.05
C TRP A 138 8.18 -0.37 1.21
N VAL A 139 8.42 -1.69 1.29
CA VAL A 139 9.14 -2.31 2.41
C VAL A 139 10.52 -1.69 2.58
N SER A 140 11.24 -1.50 1.47
CA SER A 140 12.59 -0.94 1.48
C SER A 140 12.60 0.51 1.95
N LEU A 141 11.64 1.31 1.52
CA LEU A 141 11.48 2.70 1.95
C LEU A 141 11.34 2.80 3.48
N PHE A 142 10.36 2.09 4.05
CA PHE A 142 10.11 2.13 5.50
C PHE A 142 11.29 1.56 6.28
N PHE A 143 11.86 0.44 5.83
CA PHE A 143 12.98 -0.18 6.52
C PHE A 143 14.18 0.77 6.60
N ILE A 144 14.60 1.35 5.47
CA ILE A 144 15.73 2.29 5.43
C ILE A 144 15.45 3.52 6.29
N THR A 145 14.23 4.08 6.22
CA THR A 145 13.85 5.21 7.07
C THR A 145 14.05 4.88 8.55
N TYR A 146 13.66 3.69 9.01
CA TYR A 146 13.76 3.30 10.42
C TYR A 146 15.16 2.93 10.88
N LEU A 147 16.12 2.76 9.97
CA LEU A 147 17.53 2.74 10.34
C LEU A 147 17.99 4.09 10.92
N PHE A 148 17.37 5.20 10.49
CA PHE A 148 17.77 6.54 10.91
C PHE A 148 17.46 6.90 12.36
N GLU A 149 16.76 6.02 13.07
CA GLU A 149 16.54 6.18 14.51
C GLU A 149 17.87 6.23 15.27
N HIS A 150 18.89 5.53 14.78
CA HIS A 150 20.22 5.46 15.42
C HIS A 150 21.40 5.63 14.46
N ILE A 151 21.15 5.81 13.16
CA ILE A 151 22.18 5.84 12.12
C ILE A 151 22.00 7.09 11.27
N SER A 152 23.09 7.83 10.98
CA SER A 152 23.00 8.96 10.06
C SER A 152 22.76 8.49 8.62
N PHE A 153 22.22 9.36 7.74
CA PHE A 153 22.11 9.02 6.32
C PHE A 153 23.47 8.60 5.71
N LYS A 154 24.55 9.31 6.07
CA LYS A 154 25.91 9.04 5.59
C LYS A 154 26.39 7.64 5.95
N ASP A 155 26.07 7.17 7.16
CA ASP A 155 26.47 5.84 7.59
C ASP A 155 25.55 4.77 6.97
N ALA A 156 24.25 5.07 6.84
CA ALA A 156 23.25 4.14 6.31
C ALA A 156 23.54 3.73 4.86
N ILE A 157 24.05 4.65 4.02
CA ILE A 157 24.39 4.35 2.62
C ILE A 157 25.56 3.36 2.49
N GLU A 158 26.44 3.32 3.48
CA GLU A 158 27.64 2.49 3.52
C GLU A 158 27.41 1.09 4.12
N ILE A 159 26.25 0.85 4.75
CA ILE A 159 25.93 -0.46 5.33
C ILE A 159 25.91 -1.53 4.25
N THR A 160 26.74 -2.56 4.40
CA THR A 160 26.82 -3.71 3.48
C THR A 160 26.33 -5.02 4.12
N ASN A 161 26.12 -5.05 5.43
CA ASN A 161 25.62 -6.20 6.18
C ASN A 161 24.83 -5.73 7.40
N LEU A 162 23.95 -6.59 7.92
CA LEU A 162 23.16 -6.31 9.13
C LEU A 162 23.81 -6.86 10.42
N SER A 163 24.96 -7.54 10.33
CA SER A 163 25.59 -8.20 11.49
C SER A 163 26.22 -7.22 12.47
N SER A 164 26.46 -5.96 12.07
CA SER A 164 26.84 -4.87 12.96
C SER A 164 25.73 -4.47 13.94
N PHE A 165 24.49 -4.92 13.73
CA PHE A 165 23.35 -4.59 14.58
C PHE A 165 22.89 -5.76 15.42
N THR A 166 22.32 -5.44 16.59
CA THR A 166 21.74 -6.49 17.44
C THR A 166 20.50 -7.12 16.77
N PRO A 167 20.28 -8.44 16.90
CA PRO A 167 19.07 -9.09 16.38
C PRO A 167 17.77 -8.47 16.92
N LYS A 168 17.80 -8.01 18.18
CA LYS A 168 16.67 -7.32 18.82
C LYS A 168 16.32 -6.01 18.11
N TRP A 169 17.31 -5.24 17.69
CA TRP A 169 17.09 -3.98 16.99
C TRP A 169 16.61 -4.20 15.56
N ILE A 170 17.23 -5.13 14.81
CA ILE A 170 16.75 -5.50 13.47
C ILE A 170 15.29 -5.97 13.53
N LEU A 171 14.93 -6.80 14.51
CA LEU A 171 13.54 -7.23 14.70
C LEU A 171 12.60 -6.06 15.02
N GLN A 172 13.06 -5.04 15.75
CA GLN A 172 12.29 -3.83 16.00
C GLN A 172 12.07 -3.02 14.70
N VAL A 173 13.13 -2.77 13.92
CA VAL A 173 13.06 -2.07 12.63
C VAL A 173 12.13 -2.82 11.67
N GLU A 174 12.27 -4.14 11.59
CA GLU A 174 11.45 -5.01 10.76
C GLU A 174 9.97 -4.96 11.16
N THR A 175 9.67 -5.04 12.47
CA THR A 175 8.30 -4.95 12.99
C THR A 175 7.68 -3.58 12.71
N ASP A 176 8.43 -2.51 12.99
CA ASP A 176 7.95 -1.14 12.77
C ASP A 176 7.71 -0.89 11.28
N CYS A 177 8.56 -1.43 10.40
CA CYS A 177 8.36 -1.43 8.95
C CYS A 177 7.06 -2.14 8.57
N TYR A 178 6.85 -3.37 9.03
CA TYR A 178 5.64 -4.15 8.73
C TYR A 178 4.36 -3.41 9.12
N TYR A 179 4.25 -2.89 10.35
CA TYR A 179 3.02 -2.22 10.77
C TYR A 179 2.82 -0.84 10.17
N SER A 180 3.89 -0.12 9.85
CA SER A 180 3.78 1.16 9.15
C SER A 180 3.40 0.97 7.68
N LEU A 181 3.88 -0.11 7.06
CA LEU A 181 3.43 -0.58 5.76
C LEU A 181 1.94 -0.91 5.79
N CYS A 182 1.47 -1.74 6.73
CA CYS A 182 0.04 -2.04 6.87
C CYS A 182 -0.79 -0.77 7.04
N ALA A 183 -0.45 0.08 8.01
CA ALA A 183 -1.20 1.31 8.30
C ALA A 183 -1.23 2.28 7.10
N THR A 184 -0.20 2.29 6.26
CA THR A 184 -0.15 3.13 5.06
C THR A 184 -0.93 2.51 3.91
N LEU A 185 -0.71 1.23 3.62
CA LEU A 185 -1.38 0.55 2.51
C LEU A 185 -2.87 0.32 2.78
N ASP A 186 -3.30 0.23 4.05
CA ASP A 186 -4.71 0.21 4.42
C ASP A 186 -5.44 1.50 4.00
N LYS A 187 -4.77 2.66 4.06
CA LYS A 187 -5.32 3.94 3.55
C LYS A 187 -5.40 3.95 2.03
N TYR A 188 -4.51 3.21 1.37
CA TYR A 188 -4.59 2.94 -0.04
C TYR A 188 -5.54 1.79 -0.36
N ARG A 189 -6.09 1.03 0.58
CA ARG A 189 -6.74 -0.26 0.29
C ARG A 189 -7.83 -0.16 -0.76
N ASP A 190 -8.68 0.86 -0.71
CA ASP A 190 -9.71 1.05 -1.74
C ASP A 190 -9.09 1.31 -3.11
N LEU A 191 -8.00 2.08 -3.17
CA LEU A 191 -7.17 2.27 -4.36
C LEU A 191 -6.44 0.97 -4.73
N LEU A 192 -5.92 0.18 -3.78
CA LEU A 192 -5.21 -1.05 -4.08
C LEU A 192 -6.18 -2.12 -4.62
N VAL A 193 -7.34 -2.29 -4.00
CA VAL A 193 -8.35 -3.26 -4.40
C VAL A 193 -9.02 -2.83 -5.71
N SER A 194 -9.32 -1.53 -5.88
CA SER A 194 -9.92 -1.01 -7.11
C SER A 194 -8.92 -0.81 -8.26
N ASP A 195 -7.65 -0.50 -8.01
CA ASP A 195 -6.65 -0.23 -9.05
C ASP A 195 -5.75 -1.43 -9.34
N PHE A 196 -5.64 -2.43 -8.46
CA PHE A 196 -4.82 -3.62 -8.69
C PHE A 196 -5.70 -4.78 -9.16
N GLY A 197 -6.94 -4.86 -8.65
CA GLY A 197 -7.97 -5.69 -9.31
C GLY A 197 -8.39 -5.15 -10.69
N ARG A 198 -8.17 -3.85 -10.95
CA ARG A 198 -8.70 -3.10 -12.11
C ARG A 198 -7.72 -2.02 -12.57
N ILE A 199 -6.49 -2.38 -12.95
CA ILE A 199 -5.46 -1.44 -13.42
C ILE A 199 -5.95 -0.50 -14.54
N PHE A 200 -6.95 -0.94 -15.29
CA PHE A 200 -7.60 -0.13 -16.31
C PHE A 200 -8.46 1.02 -15.76
N ASN A 201 -9.01 0.91 -14.56
CA ASN A 201 -9.62 2.04 -13.86
C ASN A 201 -8.59 3.13 -13.57
N ALA A 202 -7.42 2.75 -13.02
CA ALA A 202 -6.33 3.69 -12.77
C ALA A 202 -5.86 4.38 -14.07
N VAL A 203 -5.71 3.60 -15.14
CA VAL A 203 -5.42 4.15 -16.48
C VAL A 203 -6.50 5.14 -16.91
N LYS A 204 -7.78 4.81 -16.75
CA LYS A 204 -8.87 5.69 -17.16
C LYS A 204 -8.94 6.97 -16.33
N VAL A 205 -8.69 6.90 -15.04
CA VAL A 205 -8.60 8.09 -14.16
C VAL A 205 -7.47 8.99 -14.63
N LEU A 206 -6.29 8.43 -14.93
CA LEU A 206 -5.16 9.20 -15.46
C LEU A 206 -5.48 9.83 -16.81
N GLU A 207 -6.09 9.07 -17.73
CA GLU A 207 -6.55 9.55 -19.03
C GLU A 207 -7.51 10.74 -18.87
N ASN A 208 -8.51 10.64 -17.99
CA ASN A 208 -9.46 11.72 -17.72
C ASN A 208 -8.77 12.99 -17.18
N ILE A 209 -7.80 12.84 -16.26
CA ILE A 209 -7.08 13.98 -15.69
C ILE A 209 -6.19 14.64 -16.75
N VAL A 210 -5.38 13.86 -17.48
CA VAL A 210 -4.50 14.43 -18.52
C VAL A 210 -5.34 15.03 -19.64
N GLN A 211 -6.44 14.40 -20.07
CA GLN A 211 -7.36 14.99 -21.05
C GLN A 211 -7.89 16.37 -20.62
N LYS A 212 -8.16 16.56 -19.33
CA LYS A 212 -8.67 17.83 -18.81
C LYS A 212 -7.63 18.92 -18.76
N TYR A 213 -6.40 18.60 -18.35
CA TYR A 213 -5.35 19.59 -18.09
C TYR A 213 -4.39 19.78 -19.28
N ASP A 214 -4.27 18.77 -20.14
CA ASP A 214 -3.41 18.76 -21.32
C ASP A 214 -3.99 17.83 -22.42
N PRO A 215 -4.99 18.31 -23.18
CA PRO A 215 -5.64 17.53 -24.22
C PRO A 215 -4.69 17.07 -25.33
N THR A 216 -3.66 17.86 -25.62
CA THR A 216 -2.66 17.58 -26.67
C THR A 216 -1.81 16.39 -26.28
N LEU A 217 -1.24 16.40 -25.06
CA LEU A 217 -0.50 15.27 -24.53
C LEU A 217 -1.37 14.03 -24.42
N ASN A 218 -2.63 14.18 -23.97
CA ASN A 218 -3.55 13.05 -23.92
C ASN A 218 -3.76 12.43 -25.31
N GLN A 219 -4.00 13.24 -26.33
CA GLN A 219 -4.19 12.76 -27.70
C GLN A 219 -2.95 12.00 -28.19
N PHE A 220 -1.75 12.52 -27.91
CA PHE A 220 -0.50 11.82 -28.24
C PHE A 220 -0.37 10.49 -27.49
N ILE A 221 -0.63 10.46 -26.18
CA ILE A 221 -0.55 9.22 -25.38
C ILE A 221 -1.60 8.19 -25.85
N LEU A 222 -2.75 8.61 -26.36
CA LEU A 222 -3.76 7.67 -26.89
C LEU A 222 -3.29 6.92 -28.15
N GLU A 223 -2.25 7.40 -28.84
CA GLU A 223 -1.56 6.64 -29.90
C GLU A 223 -0.70 5.49 -29.31
N TYR A 224 -0.28 5.64 -28.05
CA TYR A 224 0.57 4.72 -27.28
C TYR A 224 -0.02 4.44 -25.88
N PRO A 225 -1.21 3.82 -25.77
CA PRO A 225 -1.92 3.71 -24.50
C PRO A 225 -1.19 2.88 -23.42
N GLU A 226 -0.16 2.10 -23.79
CA GLU A 226 0.80 1.47 -22.89
C GLU A 226 1.57 2.45 -21.99
N LEU A 227 1.64 3.74 -22.36
CA LEU A 227 2.29 4.76 -21.54
C LEU A 227 1.49 5.06 -20.28
N TYR A 228 0.15 5.13 -20.35
CA TYR A 228 -0.67 5.25 -19.14
C TYR A 228 -0.53 4.03 -18.25
N LEU A 229 -0.49 2.84 -18.86
CA LEU A 229 -0.27 1.62 -18.10
C LEU A 229 1.11 1.62 -17.41
N THR A 230 2.15 2.08 -18.09
CA THR A 230 3.50 2.26 -17.51
C THR A 230 3.52 3.32 -16.40
N SER A 231 2.71 4.38 -16.54
CA SER A 231 2.61 5.46 -15.55
C SER A 231 2.08 4.99 -14.20
N THR A 232 1.22 3.95 -14.19
CA THR A 232 0.70 3.39 -12.93
C THR A 232 1.81 2.86 -12.03
N ARG A 233 2.95 2.43 -12.62
CA ARG A 233 4.15 2.02 -11.89
C ARG A 233 4.64 3.09 -10.91
N SER A 234 4.45 4.38 -11.23
CA SER A 234 4.91 5.49 -10.39
C SER A 234 4.27 5.47 -9.01
N PHE A 235 2.96 5.20 -8.89
CA PHE A 235 2.33 5.12 -7.57
C PHE A 235 2.39 3.70 -6.98
N ILE A 236 2.49 2.65 -7.80
CA ILE A 236 2.67 1.25 -7.35
C ILE A 236 4.02 1.06 -6.66
N CYS A 237 5.09 1.58 -7.26
CA CYS A 237 6.47 1.52 -6.78
C CYS A 237 6.85 2.88 -6.23
N PRO A 238 6.39 3.21 -5.03
CA PRO A 238 5.93 4.52 -4.59
C PRO A 238 6.94 5.64 -4.87
N PHE A 239 6.87 6.11 -6.11
CA PHE A 239 7.75 7.07 -6.76
C PHE A 239 9.25 6.73 -6.77
N THR A 240 9.62 5.49 -6.39
CA THR A 240 11.02 5.04 -6.28
C THR A 240 11.74 4.90 -7.61
N ARG A 241 10.97 4.77 -8.69
CA ARG A 241 11.47 4.62 -10.05
C ARG A 241 11.68 5.96 -10.75
N ASN A 242 11.01 7.00 -10.29
CA ASN A 242 11.04 8.33 -10.89
C ASN A 242 12.03 9.25 -10.15
N PHE A 243 12.07 9.24 -8.82
CA PHE A 243 12.83 10.24 -8.07
C PHE A 243 14.11 9.69 -7.45
N ASN A 244 15.08 10.56 -7.20
CA ASN A 244 16.25 10.23 -6.38
C ASN A 244 15.85 10.21 -4.88
N PHE A 245 16.73 9.70 -4.03
CA PHE A 245 16.35 9.41 -2.64
C PHE A 245 15.95 10.62 -1.77
N PRO A 246 16.70 11.75 -1.76
CA PRO A 246 16.23 12.95 -1.08
C PRO A 246 14.85 13.43 -1.55
N GLN A 247 14.61 13.39 -2.86
CA GLN A 247 13.34 13.79 -3.47
C GLN A 247 12.20 12.85 -3.06
N MET A 248 12.45 11.53 -3.09
CA MET A 248 11.50 10.52 -2.63
C MET A 248 11.03 10.83 -1.20
N TYR A 249 11.95 11.05 -0.27
CA TYR A 249 11.55 11.35 1.11
C TYR A 249 10.75 12.62 1.25
N TYR A 250 11.07 13.67 0.49
CA TYR A 250 10.24 14.85 0.50
C TYR A 250 8.80 14.54 0.03
N ILE A 251 8.67 13.74 -1.03
CA ILE A 251 7.38 13.28 -1.55
C ILE A 251 6.64 12.46 -0.49
N PHE A 252 7.28 11.51 0.18
CA PHE A 252 6.63 10.72 1.24
C PHE A 252 6.27 11.51 2.49
N ASP A 253 7.13 12.46 2.88
CA ASP A 253 6.84 13.39 3.96
C ASP A 253 5.55 14.16 3.61
N ALA A 254 5.40 14.62 2.36
CA ALA A 254 4.19 15.26 1.87
C ALA A 254 2.99 14.31 1.77
N MET A 255 3.17 13.07 1.31
CA MET A 255 2.12 12.04 1.30
C MET A 255 1.53 11.87 2.70
N LEU A 256 2.39 11.68 3.70
CA LEU A 256 1.97 11.47 5.10
C LEU A 256 1.40 12.71 5.79
N SER A 257 1.85 13.91 5.39
CA SER A 257 1.49 15.16 6.06
C SER A 257 0.36 15.94 5.40
N THR A 258 0.04 15.67 4.14
CA THR A 258 -0.94 16.43 3.35
C THR A 258 -2.02 15.52 2.76
N GLU A 259 -2.85 16.07 1.88
CA GLU A 259 -3.83 15.30 1.10
C GLU A 259 -3.21 14.56 -0.09
N MET A 260 -1.88 14.63 -0.24
CA MET A 260 -1.16 14.03 -1.36
C MET A 260 -1.39 12.52 -1.50
N PHE A 261 -1.70 11.82 -0.40
CA PHE A 261 -2.18 10.45 -0.45
C PHE A 261 -3.42 10.28 -1.34
N TYR A 262 -4.39 11.19 -1.26
CA TYR A 262 -5.62 11.16 -2.05
C TYR A 262 -5.46 11.79 -3.43
N SER A 263 -4.43 12.62 -3.64
CA SER A 263 -4.14 13.27 -4.92
C SER A 263 -3.08 12.56 -5.77
N HIS A 264 -2.72 11.31 -5.45
CA HIS A 264 -1.62 10.60 -6.14
C HIS A 264 -1.83 10.47 -7.65
N PHE A 265 -3.08 10.31 -8.14
CA PHE A 265 -3.37 10.35 -9.58
C PHE A 265 -3.01 11.69 -10.22
N TYR A 266 -3.35 12.81 -9.57
CA TYR A 266 -2.96 14.14 -10.02
C TYR A 266 -1.44 14.34 -9.96
N PHE A 267 -0.77 13.73 -8.98
CA PHE A 267 0.69 13.73 -8.89
C PHE A 267 1.35 12.83 -9.95
N VAL A 268 0.66 11.86 -10.54
CA VAL A 268 1.19 11.10 -11.68
C VAL A 268 0.85 11.80 -12.99
N ALA A 269 -0.38 12.28 -13.16
CA ALA A 269 -0.78 13.06 -14.34
C ALA A 269 0.06 14.33 -14.50
N GLY A 270 0.25 15.09 -13.42
CA GLY A 270 1.12 16.27 -13.42
C GLY A 270 2.56 15.95 -13.84
N LEU A 271 3.03 14.73 -13.62
CA LEU A 271 4.42 14.36 -13.90
C LEU A 271 4.59 14.20 -15.42
N PHE A 272 3.52 13.80 -16.10
CA PHE A 272 3.45 13.69 -17.54
C PHE A 272 3.32 15.08 -18.15
N ILE A 273 2.39 15.90 -17.64
CA ILE A 273 2.15 17.27 -18.10
C ILE A 273 3.43 18.12 -17.96
N GLU A 274 4.11 18.05 -16.81
CA GLU A 274 5.35 18.80 -16.57
C GLU A 274 6.52 18.34 -17.47
N ASN A 275 6.41 17.18 -18.11
CA ASN A 275 7.43 16.64 -19.00
C ASN A 275 6.86 16.39 -20.42
N GLU A 276 5.79 17.09 -20.82
CA GLU A 276 5.11 16.85 -22.10
C GLU A 276 6.08 16.96 -23.28
N GLU A 277 6.94 17.99 -23.30
CA GLU A 277 7.90 18.23 -24.38
C GLU A 277 8.91 17.09 -24.50
N HIS A 278 9.27 16.47 -23.38
CA HIS A 278 10.18 15.34 -23.36
C HIS A 278 9.50 14.06 -23.86
N ILE A 279 8.23 13.86 -23.50
CA ILE A 279 7.43 12.69 -23.88
C ILE A 279 7.08 12.73 -25.37
N MET A 280 6.72 13.92 -25.88
CA MET A 280 6.27 14.15 -27.26
C MET A 280 7.40 14.43 -28.24
N LYS A 281 8.66 14.36 -27.79
CA LYS A 281 9.83 14.69 -28.61
C LYS A 281 10.00 13.73 -29.80
N ASP A 282 9.69 12.47 -29.57
CA ASP A 282 9.90 11.37 -30.51
C ASP A 282 8.56 10.75 -30.92
N SER A 283 8.55 10.07 -32.07
CA SER A 283 7.38 9.34 -32.60
C SER A 283 7.62 7.83 -32.69
N ASP A 284 8.82 7.37 -32.35
CA ASP A 284 9.10 5.94 -32.23
C ASP A 284 8.64 5.44 -30.86
N ILE A 285 7.79 4.41 -30.86
CA ILE A 285 7.21 3.82 -29.64
C ILE A 285 8.26 3.40 -28.61
N ILE A 286 9.42 2.90 -29.04
CA ILE A 286 10.48 2.44 -28.13
C ILE A 286 11.08 3.66 -27.42
N GLU A 287 11.36 4.72 -28.16
CA GLU A 287 11.89 5.98 -27.61
C GLU A 287 10.89 6.67 -26.67
N VAL A 288 9.61 6.73 -27.07
CA VAL A 288 8.55 7.33 -26.23
C VAL A 288 8.36 6.53 -24.93
N MET A 289 8.37 5.19 -25.00
CA MET A 289 8.32 4.35 -23.81
C MET A 289 9.53 4.56 -22.90
N GLN A 290 10.73 4.72 -23.47
CA GLN A 290 11.93 5.02 -22.69
C GLN A 290 11.81 6.40 -22.01
N ALA A 291 11.38 7.43 -22.74
CA ALA A 291 11.17 8.78 -22.20
C ALA A 291 10.25 8.75 -20.97
N VAL A 292 9.09 8.10 -21.06
CA VAL A 292 8.16 7.95 -19.92
C VAL A 292 8.76 7.15 -18.77
N GLN A 293 9.56 6.11 -19.04
CA GLN A 293 10.20 5.33 -17.99
C GLN A 293 11.36 6.04 -17.29
N SER A 294 11.97 7.04 -17.94
CA SER A 294 13.14 7.76 -17.45
C SER A 294 13.00 9.28 -17.52
N LEU A 295 11.86 9.79 -17.06
CA LEU A 295 11.62 11.23 -16.97
C LEU A 295 12.78 11.98 -16.25
N PRO A 296 13.12 13.20 -16.68
CA PRO A 296 14.27 13.95 -16.18
C PRO A 296 14.06 14.56 -14.77
N THR A 297 13.28 13.91 -13.91
CA THR A 297 13.00 14.31 -12.51
C THR A 297 14.23 14.35 -11.61
N LYS A 298 15.30 13.62 -11.96
CA LYS A 298 16.53 13.56 -11.13
C LYS A 298 17.28 14.88 -11.07
N THR A 299 17.06 15.78 -12.03
CA THR A 299 17.66 17.13 -12.06
C THR A 299 16.83 18.14 -11.25
N TRP A 300 15.64 17.77 -10.79
CA TRP A 300 14.78 18.68 -10.05
C TRP A 300 15.36 18.95 -8.67
N ASP A 301 15.46 20.23 -8.31
CA ASP A 301 15.78 20.62 -6.95
C ASP A 301 14.56 20.49 -6.02
N LEU A 302 14.79 20.74 -4.74
CA LEU A 302 13.72 20.66 -3.73
C LEU A 302 12.61 21.69 -3.97
N GLN A 303 12.95 22.87 -4.51
CA GLN A 303 11.98 23.93 -4.78
C GLN A 303 11.04 23.52 -5.92
N LYS A 304 11.56 22.92 -6.99
CA LYS A 304 10.78 22.37 -8.08
C LYS A 304 9.81 21.30 -7.58
N ILE A 305 10.26 20.40 -6.70
CA ILE A 305 9.37 19.38 -6.11
C ILE A 305 8.27 20.00 -5.25
N LYS A 306 8.58 21.02 -4.46
CA LYS A 306 7.58 21.75 -3.66
C LYS A 306 6.48 22.36 -4.53
N ILE A 307 6.88 23.05 -5.58
CA ILE A 307 5.96 23.65 -6.56
C ILE A 307 5.13 22.55 -7.22
N TYR A 308 5.79 21.47 -7.63
CA TYR A 308 5.14 20.34 -8.28
C TYR A 308 4.06 19.67 -7.40
N ILE A 309 4.37 19.40 -6.14
CA ILE A 309 3.40 18.87 -5.15
C ILE A 309 2.22 19.84 -4.98
N SER A 310 2.52 21.15 -4.87
CA SER A 310 1.48 22.17 -4.72
C SER A 310 0.56 22.22 -5.94
N ASN A 311 1.10 22.11 -7.16
CA ASN A 311 0.32 22.05 -8.39
C ASN A 311 -0.58 20.82 -8.43
N ALA A 312 -0.07 19.64 -8.04
CA ALA A 312 -0.86 18.42 -7.97
C ALA A 312 -2.03 18.53 -6.97
N LEU A 313 -1.79 19.13 -5.80
CA LEU A 313 -2.83 19.40 -4.82
C LEU A 313 -3.86 20.43 -5.33
N MET A 314 -3.39 21.47 -6.02
CA MET A 314 -4.28 22.46 -6.62
C MET A 314 -5.20 21.83 -7.68
N MET A 315 -4.67 21.00 -8.58
CA MET A 315 -5.49 20.25 -9.55
C MET A 315 -6.53 19.38 -8.85
N TYR A 316 -6.12 18.64 -7.82
CA TYR A 316 -7.03 17.83 -7.01
C TYR A 316 -8.17 18.65 -6.39
N HIS A 317 -7.86 19.79 -5.76
CA HIS A 317 -8.87 20.65 -5.15
C HIS A 317 -9.81 21.31 -6.17
N ASN A 318 -9.29 21.75 -7.31
CA ASN A 318 -10.08 22.32 -8.40
C ASN A 318 -11.10 21.31 -8.95
N ASP A 319 -10.75 20.03 -8.90
CA ASP A 319 -11.54 18.94 -9.46
C ASP A 319 -12.48 18.28 -8.44
N MET A 320 -12.42 18.66 -7.16
CA MET A 320 -13.33 18.14 -6.13
C MET A 320 -14.82 18.28 -6.49
N PRO A 321 -15.31 19.39 -7.07
CA PRO A 321 -16.70 19.50 -7.50
C PRO A 321 -17.10 18.47 -8.57
N SER A 322 -16.17 18.07 -9.44
CA SER A 322 -16.36 17.09 -10.52
C SER A 322 -15.76 15.71 -10.22
N LYS A 323 -15.44 15.42 -8.94
CA LYS A 323 -14.70 14.21 -8.56
C LYS A 323 -15.40 12.92 -9.04
N LEU A 324 -16.73 12.88 -8.99
CA LEU A 324 -17.49 11.71 -9.40
C LEU A 324 -17.34 11.38 -10.89
N GLU A 325 -17.11 12.38 -11.74
CA GLU A 325 -16.90 12.18 -13.18
C GLU A 325 -15.49 11.64 -13.46
N ILE A 326 -14.48 12.23 -12.81
CA ILE A 326 -13.07 11.86 -13.00
C ILE A 326 -12.78 10.46 -12.47
N PHE A 327 -13.33 10.14 -11.31
CA PHE A 327 -13.16 8.86 -10.62
C PHE A 327 -14.30 7.87 -10.91
N LEU A 328 -15.11 8.12 -11.93
CA LEU A 328 -16.19 7.20 -12.30
C LEU A 328 -15.56 5.85 -12.68
N PRO A 329 -15.90 4.75 -11.97
CA PRO A 329 -15.32 3.45 -12.29
C PRO A 329 -15.79 2.99 -13.67
N MET A 330 -14.95 2.22 -14.37
CA MET A 330 -15.39 1.54 -15.59
C MET A 330 -16.59 0.63 -15.28
N GLN A 331 -17.54 0.55 -16.23
CA GLN A 331 -18.74 -0.28 -16.11
C GLN A 331 -18.40 -1.76 -15.88
N ASP A 332 -17.45 -2.29 -16.66
CA ASP A 332 -16.83 -3.59 -16.41
C ASP A 332 -15.34 -3.40 -16.06
N PRO A 333 -14.96 -3.64 -14.81
CA PRO A 333 -13.60 -3.43 -14.33
C PRO A 333 -12.58 -4.48 -14.77
N ILE A 334 -13.05 -5.63 -15.24
CA ILE A 334 -12.20 -6.73 -15.74
C ILE A 334 -12.05 -6.62 -17.27
N GLN A 335 -12.96 -5.90 -17.92
CA GLN A 335 -12.88 -5.62 -19.34
C GLN A 335 -11.62 -4.81 -19.66
N ILE A 336 -10.68 -5.47 -20.34
CA ILE A 336 -9.53 -4.79 -20.94
C ILE A 336 -10.09 -3.83 -22.00
N PRO A 337 -9.80 -2.51 -21.95
CA PRO A 337 -10.19 -1.59 -23.00
C PRO A 337 -9.76 -2.12 -24.37
N PRO A 338 -10.59 -1.99 -25.43
CA PRO A 338 -10.28 -2.58 -26.73
C PRO A 338 -8.90 -2.19 -27.26
N TYR A 339 -8.45 -0.96 -26.97
CA TYR A 339 -7.14 -0.43 -27.34
C TYR A 339 -5.95 -1.05 -26.56
N LEU A 340 -6.20 -1.78 -25.47
CA LEU A 340 -5.19 -2.48 -24.64
C LEU A 340 -5.23 -4.01 -24.77
N LYS A 341 -6.23 -4.57 -25.46
CA LYS A 341 -6.54 -6.02 -25.46
C LYS A 341 -5.40 -6.92 -25.94
N HIS A 342 -4.56 -6.45 -26.85
CA HIS A 342 -3.42 -7.20 -27.40
C HIS A 342 -2.09 -6.95 -26.67
N LYS A 343 -2.05 -6.00 -25.72
CA LYS A 343 -0.82 -5.50 -25.08
C LYS A 343 -0.81 -5.64 -23.55
N ALA A 344 -1.92 -6.06 -22.93
CA ALA A 344 -2.10 -6.17 -21.47
C ALA A 344 -1.29 -7.28 -20.77
N SER A 345 -0.61 -8.17 -21.50
CA SER A 345 0.09 -9.32 -20.93
C SER A 345 1.28 -8.95 -20.03
N GLN A 346 1.81 -7.73 -20.13
CA GLN A 346 3.04 -7.31 -19.45
C GLN A 346 2.85 -6.79 -18.00
N LEU A 347 1.63 -6.39 -17.62
CA LEU A 347 1.34 -5.85 -16.28
C LEU A 347 0.26 -6.63 -15.52
N THR A 348 -0.07 -7.82 -16.02
CA THR A 348 -0.96 -8.72 -15.31
C THR A 348 -0.36 -9.06 -13.95
N LEU A 349 -0.96 -8.49 -12.91
CA LEU A 349 -1.19 -9.25 -11.68
C LEU A 349 -1.67 -10.61 -12.15
N LYS A 350 -0.82 -11.63 -12.02
CA LYS A 350 -1.30 -13.00 -12.07
C LYS A 350 -2.26 -13.07 -10.89
N GLN A 351 -3.54 -12.88 -11.18
CA GLN A 351 -4.60 -13.21 -10.25
C GLN A 351 -4.28 -14.61 -9.79
N LEU A 352 -3.88 -14.75 -8.53
CA LEU A 352 -3.72 -16.08 -7.99
C LEU A 352 -5.09 -16.74 -8.16
N PRO A 353 -5.15 -18.03 -8.52
CA PRO A 353 -6.41 -18.79 -8.61
C PRO A 353 -7.19 -18.84 -7.27
N TYR A 354 -6.74 -18.11 -6.26
CA TYR A 354 -7.28 -17.98 -4.93
C TYR A 354 -8.65 -17.32 -4.88
N LEU A 355 -9.06 -16.54 -5.89
CA LEU A 355 -10.45 -16.05 -5.93
C LEU A 355 -11.42 -17.22 -6.04
N ASP A 356 -11.09 -18.28 -6.80
CA ASP A 356 -11.98 -19.45 -6.91
C ASP A 356 -11.93 -20.32 -5.65
N GLU A 357 -10.76 -20.56 -5.05
CA GLU A 357 -10.66 -21.38 -3.83
C GLU A 357 -11.21 -20.67 -2.58
N ILE A 358 -10.96 -19.37 -2.39
CA ILE A 358 -11.56 -18.59 -1.30
C ILE A 358 -13.07 -18.48 -1.52
N THR A 359 -13.53 -18.15 -2.74
CA THR A 359 -14.98 -18.10 -3.03
C THR A 359 -15.62 -19.45 -2.76
N GLN A 360 -15.00 -20.57 -3.18
CA GLN A 360 -15.49 -21.90 -2.86
C GLN A 360 -15.46 -22.20 -1.36
N THR A 361 -14.45 -21.73 -0.63
CA THR A 361 -14.31 -21.96 0.81
C THR A 361 -15.34 -21.13 1.59
N LEU A 362 -15.49 -19.84 1.27
CA LEU A 362 -16.54 -18.96 1.81
C LEU A 362 -17.92 -19.49 1.46
N PHE A 363 -18.14 -19.99 0.24
CA PHE A 363 -19.39 -20.62 -0.17
C PHE A 363 -19.67 -21.88 0.65
N ARG A 364 -18.67 -22.74 0.88
CA ARG A 364 -18.78 -23.93 1.76
C ARG A 364 -19.12 -23.54 3.20
N TYR A 365 -18.46 -22.53 3.77
CA TYR A 365 -18.76 -22.04 5.12
C TYR A 365 -20.14 -21.39 5.22
N THR A 366 -20.56 -20.66 4.19
CA THR A 366 -21.91 -20.06 4.11
C THR A 366 -22.98 -21.14 4.05
N ILE A 367 -22.80 -22.16 3.22
CA ILE A 367 -23.68 -23.34 3.17
C ILE A 367 -23.71 -24.05 4.52
N ALA A 368 -22.55 -24.26 5.16
CA ALA A 368 -22.48 -24.90 6.47
C ALA A 368 -23.26 -24.10 7.53
N LEU A 369 -23.13 -22.77 7.54
CA LEU A 369 -23.90 -21.89 8.45
C LEU A 369 -25.41 -21.94 8.18
N ILE A 370 -25.82 -22.00 6.91
CA ILE A 370 -27.23 -22.16 6.52
C ILE A 370 -27.77 -23.52 7.00
N LEU A 371 -27.02 -24.60 6.79
CA LEU A 371 -27.40 -25.95 7.24
C LEU A 371 -27.51 -26.01 8.76
N ILE A 372 -26.54 -25.44 9.50
CA ILE A 372 -26.59 -25.36 10.97
C ILE A 372 -27.85 -24.62 11.42
N ARG A 373 -28.17 -23.47 10.82
CA ARG A 373 -29.41 -22.72 11.13
C ARG A 373 -30.67 -23.53 10.82
N PHE A 374 -30.69 -24.27 9.71
CA PHE A 374 -31.80 -25.15 9.34
C PHE A 374 -32.00 -26.27 10.37
N PHE A 375 -30.92 -26.95 10.78
CA PHE A 375 -30.99 -28.00 11.80
C PHE A 375 -31.42 -27.48 13.17
N ILE A 376 -30.92 -26.32 13.61
CA ILE A 376 -31.38 -25.68 14.84
C ILE A 376 -32.88 -25.38 14.78
N SER A 377 -33.36 -24.87 13.64
CA SER A 377 -34.78 -24.57 13.44
C SER A 377 -35.64 -25.85 13.46
N LEU A 378 -35.18 -26.92 12.80
CA LEU A 378 -35.85 -28.22 12.78
C LEU A 378 -35.94 -28.83 14.18
N ILE A 379 -34.84 -28.83 14.93
CA ILE A 379 -34.81 -29.31 16.33
C ILE A 379 -35.79 -28.50 17.18
N THR A 380 -35.84 -27.18 17.00
CA THR A 380 -36.77 -26.31 17.73
C THR A 380 -38.23 -26.69 17.44
N VAL A 381 -38.58 -26.93 16.17
CA VAL A 381 -39.94 -27.38 15.78
C VAL A 381 -40.27 -28.74 16.40
N VAL A 382 -39.33 -29.70 16.37
CA VAL A 382 -39.52 -31.02 16.98
C VAL A 382 -39.76 -30.90 18.48
N ILE A 383 -38.99 -30.06 19.18
CA ILE A 383 -39.17 -29.80 20.63
C ILE A 383 -40.55 -29.21 20.90
N VAL A 384 -41.00 -28.24 20.09
CA VAL A 384 -42.34 -27.64 20.25
C VAL A 384 -43.44 -28.67 20.01
N ILE A 385 -43.32 -29.51 18.98
CA ILE A 385 -44.29 -30.59 18.71
C ILE A 385 -44.32 -31.59 19.87
N LEU A 386 -43.16 -32.03 20.36
CA LEU A 386 -43.09 -32.94 21.52
C LEU A 386 -43.72 -32.32 22.76
N ALA A 387 -43.44 -31.05 23.04
CA ALA A 387 -44.05 -30.33 24.16
C ALA A 387 -45.58 -30.23 24.02
N LEU A 388 -46.10 -30.01 22.81
CA LEU A 388 -47.53 -30.01 22.53
C LEU A 388 -48.17 -31.40 22.71
N ILE A 389 -47.50 -32.46 22.26
CA ILE A 389 -47.95 -33.85 22.45
C ILE A 389 -48.01 -34.20 23.94
N ILE A 390 -46.95 -33.89 24.70
CA ILE A 390 -46.91 -34.12 26.16
C ILE A 390 -48.01 -33.33 26.87
N LYS A 391 -48.22 -32.07 26.49
CA LYS A 391 -49.30 -31.21 27.03
C LYS A 391 -50.70 -31.76 26.70
N HIS A 392 -50.87 -32.34 25.50
CA HIS A 392 -52.13 -32.97 25.10
C HIS A 392 -52.40 -34.27 25.87
N GLN A 393 -51.38 -35.12 26.03
CA GLN A 393 -51.46 -36.36 26.81
C GLN A 393 -51.76 -36.10 28.30
N THR A 394 -51.10 -35.11 28.90
CA THR A 394 -51.41 -34.69 30.28
C THR A 394 -52.82 -34.12 30.41
N LYS A 395 -53.32 -33.33 29.45
CA LYS A 395 -54.72 -32.88 29.45
C LYS A 395 -55.74 -34.03 29.34
N LEU A 396 -55.42 -35.09 28.60
CA LEU A 396 -56.27 -36.28 28.49
C LEU A 396 -56.29 -37.12 29.77
N SER A 397 -55.16 -37.23 30.48
CA SER A 397 -55.09 -37.93 31.77
C SER A 397 -55.84 -37.20 32.89
N PHE A 398 -55.93 -35.87 32.82
CA PHE A 398 -56.73 -35.06 33.76
C PHE A 398 -58.24 -35.04 33.45
N LYS A 399 -58.68 -35.50 32.28
CA LYS A 399 -60.12 -35.63 31.94
C LYS A 399 -60.70 -37.02 32.26
N THR A 400 -59.86 -37.97 32.67
CA THR A 400 -60.23 -39.35 33.00
C THR A 400 -60.27 -39.61 34.51
N PHE A 401 -60.24 -38.55 35.32
CA PHE A 401 -60.47 -38.57 36.77
C PHE A 401 -61.79 -37.90 37.13
#